data_AF-A0A5C3KA14-F1
#
_entry.id   AF-A0A5C3KA14-F1
#
_cell.length_a   1.000
_cell.length_b   1.000
_cell.length_c   1.000
_cell.angle_alpha   90.00
_cell.angle_beta   90.00
_cell.angle_gamma   90.00
#
_symmetry.space_group_name_H-M   'P 1'
#
loop_
_entity.id
_entity.type
_entity.pdbx_description
1 polymer ?
#
loop_
_entity_poly.entity_id
_entity_poly.type
_entity_poly.pdbx_seq_one_letter_code
_entity_poly.pdbx_strand_id
1 'polypeptide(L)'
;PNLVIVAQDAQGQPYLKRAFNTQVCEQLNAWLGGFSGILKQMTAYNFNWLIHVMLYYHSKMVLQKKKNINVMEVDDEDEETRVYDTDEEED
;
A
#
# COMPACT_ATOMS: atom_id res chain seq x y z
N PRO A 1 6.36 -1.74 9.94
CA PRO A 1 6.11 -2.32 11.29
C PRO A 1 4.61 -2.36 11.63
N ASN A 2 4.10 -3.53 12.05
CA ASN A 2 2.75 -3.63 12.63
C ASN A 2 2.80 -3.08 14.05
N LEU A 3 2.30 -1.86 14.24
CA LEU A 3 2.22 -1.22 15.55
C LEU A 3 0.98 -1.74 16.28
N VAL A 4 1.20 -2.54 17.32
CA VAL A 4 0.14 -3.05 18.20
C VAL A 4 0.48 -2.62 19.63
N ILE A 5 -0.48 -2.01 20.31
CA ILE A 5 -0.37 -1.58 21.70
C ILE A 5 -1.36 -2.33 22.57
N VAL A 6 -1.05 -2.48 23.86
CA VAL A 6 -1.99 -3.00 24.85
C VAL A 6 -2.87 -1.84 25.32
N ALA A 7 -4.19 -2.00 25.21
CA ALA A 7 -5.18 -1.07 25.72
C ALA A 7 -6.05 -1.78 26.77
N GLN A 8 -6.71 -1.03 27.66
CA GLN A 8 -7.67 -1.59 28.60
C GLN A 8 -9.08 -1.36 28.10
N ASP A 9 -9.94 -2.36 28.22
CA ASP A 9 -11.37 -2.22 27.98
C ASP A 9 -12.08 -1.57 29.20
N ALA A 10 -13.40 -1.40 29.11
CA ALA A 10 -14.18 -0.77 30.18
C ALA A 10 -14.18 -1.57 31.50
N GLN A 11 -13.78 -2.84 31.44
CA GLN A 11 -13.67 -3.78 32.55
C GLN A 11 -12.23 -3.90 33.07
N GLY A 12 -11.30 -3.09 32.52
CA GLY A 12 -9.89 -3.08 32.89
C GLY A 12 -9.09 -4.26 32.31
N GLN A 13 -9.67 -5.06 31.43
CA GLN A 13 -8.96 -6.19 30.81
C GLN A 13 -8.07 -5.70 29.67
N PRO A 14 -6.82 -6.18 29.58
CA PRO A 14 -5.92 -5.82 28.50
C PRO A 14 -6.35 -6.48 27.18
N TYR A 15 -6.44 -5.69 26.11
CA TYR A 15 -6.62 -6.18 24.74
C TYR A 15 -5.61 -5.54 23.80
N LEU A 16 -5.31 -6.26 22.69
CA LEU A 16 -4.41 -5.77 21.66
C LEU A 16 -5.16 -4.84 20.71
N LYS A 17 -4.69 -3.61 20.58
CA LYS A 17 -5.21 -2.60 19.66
C LYS A 17 -4.16 -2.23 18.64
N ARG A 18 -4.54 -2.10 17.37
CA ARG A 18 -3.66 -1.49 16.36
C ARG A 18 -3.38 -0.04 16.74
N ALA A 19 -2.12 0.30 16.86
CA ALA A 19 -1.69 1.67 17.06
C ALA A 19 -1.74 2.44 15.74
N PHE A 20 -1.99 3.75 15.84
CA PHE A 20 -1.89 4.64 14.70
C PHE A 20 -0.43 4.75 14.25
N ASN A 21 -0.19 4.60 12.95
CA ASN A 21 1.16 4.68 12.39
C ASN A 21 1.44 6.07 11.85
N THR A 22 1.92 6.96 12.74
CA THR A 22 2.25 8.34 12.39
C THR A 22 3.26 8.43 11.24
N GLN A 23 4.27 7.56 11.22
CA GLN A 23 5.30 7.57 10.17
C GLN A 23 4.72 7.27 8.78
N VAL A 24 3.80 6.31 8.67
CA VAL A 24 3.13 5.98 7.40
C VAL A 24 2.25 7.14 6.94
N CYS A 25 1.59 7.83 7.87
CA CYS A 25 0.79 9.01 7.55
C CYS A 25 1.65 10.19 7.08
N GLU A 26 2.80 10.43 7.70
CA GLU A 26 3.74 11.46 7.26
C GLU A 26 4.31 11.16 5.87
N GLN A 27 4.67 9.90 5.59
CA GLN A 27 5.11 9.49 4.26
C GLN A 27 4.02 9.67 3.20
N LEU A 28 2.78 9.28 3.53
CA LEU A 28 1.65 9.48 2.62
C LEU A 28 1.41 10.97 2.37
N ASN A 29 1.45 11.81 3.40
CA ASN A 29 1.28 13.25 3.26
C ASN A 29 2.39 13.90 2.42
N ALA A 30 3.64 13.45 2.60
CA ALA A 30 4.77 13.90 1.78
C ALA A 30 4.57 13.53 0.30
N TRP A 31 4.10 12.31 0.02
CA TRP A 31 3.78 11.88 -1.34
C TRP A 31 2.66 12.71 -1.98
N LEU A 32 1.60 12.99 -1.21
CA LEU A 32 0.48 13.84 -1.66
C LEU A 32 0.88 15.31 -1.87
N GLY A 33 1.99 15.77 -1.27
CA GLY A 33 2.45 17.16 -1.37
C GLY A 33 2.61 17.64 -2.82
N GLY A 34 3.13 16.77 -3.70
CA GLY A 34 3.29 17.06 -5.14
C GLY A 34 1.97 17.21 -5.90
N PHE A 35 0.87 16.67 -5.36
CA PHE A 35 -0.46 16.70 -5.98
C PHE A 35 -1.41 17.69 -5.29
N SER A 36 -0.90 18.53 -4.39
CA SER A 36 -1.73 19.41 -3.56
C SER A 36 -2.67 20.33 -4.34
N GLY A 37 -2.33 20.73 -5.57
CA GLY A 37 -3.18 21.55 -6.43
C GLY A 37 -4.52 20.89 -6.74
N ILE A 38 -4.51 19.66 -7.26
CA ILE A 38 -5.74 18.93 -7.60
C ILE A 38 -6.46 18.43 -6.35
N LEU A 39 -5.72 17.98 -5.33
CA LEU A 39 -6.31 17.47 -4.10
C LEU A 39 -7.10 18.54 -3.33
N LYS A 40 -6.64 19.79 -3.35
CA LYS A 40 -7.35 20.92 -2.70
C LYS A 40 -8.67 21.27 -3.35
N GLN A 41 -8.88 20.90 -4.61
CA GLN A 41 -10.12 21.15 -5.34
C GLN A 41 -11.16 20.04 -5.14
N MET A 42 -10.79 18.92 -4.53
CA MET A 42 -11.68 17.79 -4.32
C MET A 42 -12.63 17.99 -3.14
N THR A 43 -13.83 17.43 -3.25
CA THR A 43 -14.69 17.22 -2.08
C THR A 43 -14.09 16.13 -1.19
N ALA A 44 -14.45 16.12 0.09
CA ALA A 44 -14.02 15.08 1.02
C ALA A 44 -14.39 13.66 0.53
N TYR A 45 -15.55 13.52 -0.13
CA TYR A 45 -15.98 12.25 -0.72
C TYR A 45 -15.04 11.79 -1.85
N ASN A 46 -14.72 12.69 -2.79
CA ASN A 46 -13.84 12.39 -3.92
C ASN A 46 -12.42 12.07 -3.43
N PHE A 47 -11.93 12.81 -2.44
CA PHE A 47 -10.63 12.55 -1.82
C PHE A 47 -10.58 11.16 -1.17
N ASN A 48 -11.60 10.80 -0.39
CA ASN A 48 -11.68 9.47 0.23
C ASN A 48 -11.69 8.34 -0.80
N TRP A 49 -12.47 8.51 -1.88
CA TRP A 49 -12.50 7.54 -2.98
C TRP A 49 -11.13 7.41 -3.65
N LEU A 50 -10.48 8.54 -3.96
CA LEU A 50 -9.15 8.55 -4.57
C LEU A 50 -8.12 7.79 -3.70
N ILE A 51 -8.05 8.10 -2.40
CA ILE A 51 -7.12 7.44 -1.48
C ILE A 51 -7.39 5.94 -1.41
N HIS A 52 -8.67 5.54 -1.37
CA HIS A 52 -9.04 4.12 -1.36
C HIS A 52 -8.56 3.38 -2.62
N VAL A 53 -8.81 3.95 -3.80
CA VAL A 53 -8.40 3.38 -5.09
C VAL A 53 -6.88 3.30 -5.20
N MET A 54 -6.16 4.38 -4.87
CA MET A 54 -4.70 4.43 -4.92
C MET A 54 -4.06 3.36 -4.02
N LEU A 55 -4.51 3.25 -2.77
CA LEU A 55 -4.00 2.24 -1.84
C LEU A 55 -4.32 0.81 -2.29
N TYR A 56 -5.51 0.59 -2.87
CA TYR A 56 -5.92 -0.72 -3.38
C TYR A 56 -5.04 -1.17 -4.56
N TYR A 57 -4.87 -0.32 -5.57
CA TYR A 57 -4.02 -0.64 -6.73
C TYR A 57 -2.56 -0.84 -6.31
N HIS A 58 -2.03 0.06 -5.48
CA HIS A 58 -0.67 -0.09 -4.97
C HIS A 58 -0.48 -1.41 -4.23
N SER A 59 -1.43 -1.79 -3.36
CA SER A 59 -1.38 -3.06 -2.63
C SER A 59 -1.40 -4.25 -3.57
N LYS A 60 -2.25 -4.21 -4.62
CA LYS A 60 -2.29 -5.25 -5.65
C LYS A 60 -0.97 -5.39 -6.40
N MET A 61 -0.40 -4.29 -6.85
CA MET A 61 0.89 -4.29 -7.57
C MET A 61 2.02 -4.80 -6.68
N VAL A 62 2.09 -4.38 -5.42
CA VAL A 62 3.11 -4.86 -4.47
C VAL A 62 2.95 -6.36 -4.22
N LEU A 63 1.72 -6.86 -4.07
CA LEU A 63 1.45 -8.29 -3.90
C LEU A 63 1.81 -9.09 -5.15
N GLN A 64 1.51 -8.59 -6.34
CA GLN A 64 1.92 -9.21 -7.61
C GLN A 64 3.44 -9.24 -7.74
N LYS A 65 4.13 -8.12 -7.49
CA LYS A 65 5.59 -8.06 -7.51
C LYS A 65 6.21 -9.04 -6.53
N LYS A 66 5.67 -9.16 -5.31
CA LYS A 66 6.12 -10.16 -4.33
C LYS A 66 5.88 -11.59 -4.79
N LYS A 67 4.76 -11.87 -5.45
CA LYS A 67 4.53 -13.20 -6.06
C LYS A 67 5.55 -13.48 -7.16
N ASN A 68 5.82 -12.53 -8.05
CA ASN A 68 6.79 -12.71 -9.13
C ASN A 68 8.23 -12.87 -8.60
N ILE A 69 8.61 -12.13 -7.53
CA ILE A 69 9.89 -12.32 -6.85
C ILE A 69 9.96 -13.71 -6.22
N ASN A 70 8.92 -14.14 -5.50
CA ASN A 70 8.89 -15.49 -4.94
C ASN A 70 8.91 -16.58 -6.01
N VAL A 71 8.36 -16.33 -7.20
CA VAL A 71 8.44 -17.26 -8.34
C VAL A 71 9.86 -17.29 -8.91
N MET A 72 10.51 -16.13 -9.09
CA MET A 72 11.92 -16.06 -9.53
C MET A 72 12.89 -16.70 -8.52
N GLU A 73 12.68 -16.54 -7.22
CA GLU A 73 13.50 -17.21 -6.18
C GLU A 73 13.30 -18.74 -6.16
N VAL A 74 12.17 -19.25 -6.69
CA VAL A 74 11.91 -20.69 -6.85
C VAL A 74 12.45 -21.19 -8.20
N ASP A 75 12.40 -20.36 -9.25
CA ASP A 75 12.99 -20.64 -10.58
C ASP A 75 14.52 -20.51 -10.62
N ASP A 76 15.17 -19.88 -9.64
CA ASP A 76 16.64 -19.91 -9.53
C ASP A 76 17.18 -21.32 -9.18
N GLU A 77 16.31 -22.30 -8.86
CA GLU A 77 16.66 -23.73 -8.87
C GLU A 77 16.49 -24.40 -10.25
N ASP A 78 15.78 -23.77 -11.21
CA ASP A 78 15.50 -24.31 -12.55
C ASP A 78 15.58 -23.20 -13.65
N GLU A 79 16.80 -22.99 -14.16
CA GLU A 79 17.22 -22.43 -15.46
C GLU A 79 16.25 -21.53 -16.30
N GLU A 80 16.63 -20.24 -16.37
CA GLU A 80 16.59 -19.34 -17.54
C GLU A 80 15.25 -19.10 -18.30
N THR A 81 14.58 -17.96 -18.05
CA THR A 81 13.93 -17.19 -19.14
C THR A 81 13.76 -15.70 -18.80
N ARG A 82 14.46 -14.83 -19.53
CA ARG A 82 14.20 -13.38 -19.53
C ARG A 82 12.96 -13.08 -20.39
N VAL A 83 11.89 -12.61 -19.77
CA VAL A 83 10.74 -12.04 -20.48
C VAL A 83 10.82 -10.51 -20.38
N TYR A 84 10.98 -9.85 -21.53
CA TYR A 84 10.81 -8.41 -21.65
C TYR A 84 9.31 -8.13 -21.73
N ASP A 85 8.75 -7.48 -20.70
CA ASP A 85 7.38 -6.94 -20.75
C ASP A 85 7.38 -5.79 -21.76
N THR A 86 6.72 -6.02 -22.90
CA THR A 86 6.43 -4.96 -23.88
C THR A 86 5.04 -4.45 -23.51
N ASP A 87 4.99 -3.27 -22.92
CA ASP A 87 3.74 -2.53 -22.71
C ASP A 87 3.13 -2.22 -24.10
N GLU A 88 2.20 -3.06 -24.56
CA GLU A 88 1.27 -2.70 -25.64
C GLU A 88 0.19 -1.79 -25.07
N GLU A 89 0.39 -0.48 -25.27
CA GLU A 89 -0.66 0.53 -25.28
C GLU A 89 -1.62 0.20 -26.44
N GLU A 90 -2.87 -0.17 -26.14
CA GLU A 90 -3.96 -0.17 -27.12
C GLU A 90 -4.79 1.11 -26.97
N ASP A 91 -4.81 1.88 -28.06
CA ASP A 91 -5.58 3.12 -28.32
C ASP A 91 -7.11 2.94 -28.25
#